data_AF-A0A958JCQ4-F1
#
_entry.id   AF-A0A958JCQ4-F1
#
_cell.length_a   1.000
_cell.length_b   1.000
_cell.length_c   1.000
_cell.angle_alpha   90.00
_cell.angle_beta   90.00
_cell.angle_gamma   90.00
#
_symmetry.space_group_name_H-M   'P 1'
#
loop_
_entity.id
_entity.type
_entity.pdbx_description
1 polymer ?
#
loop_
_entity_poly.entity_id
_entity_poly.type
_entity_poly.pdbx_seq_one_letter_code
_entity_poly.pdbx_strand_id
1 'polypeptide(L)'
;TCKPCDRVILAWTLSPDSIQKRFELGTPSLAARIAAMKKMIALGWRVRCCIDPILPIGENWKEEYRDLIRLLRENLPADSISELSLGTFRIAKQYLKRLGEVRPSSLLVHQTLHTSNGISALPTTNQQHILDFVTEEALNWLPASRIHKMVIPHENS
;
A
#
# COMPACT_ATOMS: atom_id res chain seq x y z
N THR A 1 22.59 19.17 -1.88
CA THR A 1 21.35 18.40 -2.11
C THR A 1 21.14 18.24 -3.60
N CYS A 2 20.66 17.07 -4.05
CA CYS A 2 20.33 16.85 -5.45
C CYS A 2 19.12 17.73 -5.85
N LYS A 3 19.16 18.33 -7.05
CA LYS A 3 18.06 19.17 -7.56
C LYS A 3 16.90 18.29 -8.05
N PRO A 4 15.63 18.70 -7.88
CA PRO A 4 14.50 18.01 -8.49
C PRO A 4 14.66 17.83 -9.99
N CYS A 5 14.26 16.66 -10.48
CA CYS A 5 14.26 16.31 -11.89
C CYS A 5 12.93 15.65 -12.24
N ASP A 6 12.29 16.09 -13.31
CA ASP A 6 10.97 15.60 -13.72
C ASP A 6 10.96 14.11 -14.12
N ARG A 7 12.14 13.53 -14.37
CA ARG A 7 12.31 12.11 -14.70
C ARG A 7 12.48 11.21 -13.48
N VAL A 8 12.48 11.77 -12.27
CA VAL A 8 12.69 11.04 -11.02
C VAL A 8 11.53 11.31 -10.07
N ILE A 9 10.85 10.24 -9.68
CA ILE A 9 9.75 10.28 -8.70
C ILE A 9 10.22 9.57 -7.45
N LEU A 10 10.06 10.23 -6.30
CA LEU A 10 10.37 9.64 -5.01
C LEU A 10 9.14 8.92 -4.47
N ALA A 11 9.27 7.65 -4.07
CA ALA A 11 8.13 6.83 -3.65
C ALA A 11 8.25 6.41 -2.19
N TRP A 12 7.12 6.40 -1.48
CA TRP A 12 7.03 5.89 -0.11
C TRP A 12 5.94 4.82 0.00
N THR A 13 6.28 3.71 0.63
CA THR A 13 5.29 2.73 1.11
C THR A 13 4.63 3.25 2.38
N LEU A 14 3.30 3.20 2.43
CA LEU A 14 2.47 3.79 3.47
C LEU A 14 1.46 2.74 3.94
N SER A 15 1.38 2.57 5.25
CA SER A 15 0.46 1.66 5.92
C SER A 15 -0.08 2.33 7.18
N PRO A 16 -1.25 1.92 7.70
CA PRO A 16 -1.69 2.34 9.03
C PRO A 16 -0.63 2.00 10.10
N ASP A 17 -0.57 2.78 11.18
CA ASP A 17 0.40 2.55 12.26
C ASP A 17 0.23 1.18 12.93
N SER A 18 -1.01 0.67 13.01
CA SER A 18 -1.32 -0.69 13.50
C SER A 18 -0.58 -1.77 12.69
N ILE A 19 -0.61 -1.64 11.36
CA ILE A 19 0.05 -2.51 10.41
C ILE A 19 1.57 -2.36 10.50
N GLN A 20 2.07 -1.12 10.51
CA GLN A 20 3.50 -0.83 10.60
C GLN A 20 4.11 -1.45 11.87
N LYS A 21 3.48 -1.24 13.04
CA LYS A 21 3.97 -1.76 14.32
C LYS A 21 3.95 -3.28 14.40
N ARG A 22 3.03 -3.93 13.69
CA ARG A 22 2.85 -5.39 13.72
C ARG A 22 3.72 -6.12 12.69
N PHE A 23 3.92 -5.55 11.50
CA PHE A 23 4.51 -6.25 10.37
C PHE A 23 5.78 -5.60 9.79
N GLU A 24 6.03 -4.32 10.05
CA GLU A 24 7.15 -3.56 9.48
C GLU A 24 8.15 -3.12 10.57
N LEU A 25 8.48 -4.03 11.50
CA LEU A 25 9.42 -3.75 12.59
C LEU A 25 10.78 -3.27 12.05
N GLY A 26 11.32 -2.22 12.66
CA GLY A 26 12.58 -1.60 12.26
C GLY A 26 12.48 -0.57 11.12
N THR A 27 11.28 -0.28 10.63
CA THR A 27 11.04 0.79 9.65
C THR A 27 10.58 2.10 10.31
N PRO A 28 10.70 3.26 9.63
CA PRO A 28 10.14 4.51 10.12
C PRO A 28 8.61 4.45 10.27
N SER A 29 8.07 5.16 11.28
CA SER A 29 6.63 5.30 11.50
C SER A 29 5.93 6.04 10.36
N LEU A 30 4.60 5.95 10.26
CA LEU A 30 3.82 6.69 9.27
C LEU A 30 4.09 8.20 9.35
N ALA A 31 4.12 8.76 10.57
CA ALA A 31 4.41 10.17 10.80
C ALA A 31 5.81 10.57 10.28
N ALA A 32 6.82 9.73 10.49
CA ALA A 32 8.18 9.99 10.00
C ALA A 32 8.25 9.92 8.45
N ARG A 33 7.52 8.99 7.83
CA ARG A 33 7.40 8.90 6.35
C ARG A 33 6.73 10.15 5.78
N ILE A 34 5.61 10.58 6.36
CA ILE A 34 4.93 11.82 5.95
C ILE A 34 5.84 13.04 6.12
N ALA A 35 6.57 13.14 7.23
CA ALA A 35 7.51 14.24 7.44
C ALA A 35 8.63 14.26 6.38
N ALA A 36 9.16 13.09 6.01
CA ALA A 36 10.14 12.97 4.93
C ALA A 36 9.56 13.39 3.57
N MET A 37 8.33 12.95 3.25
CA MET A 37 7.63 13.36 2.04
C MET A 37 7.44 14.87 1.97
N LYS A 38 6.94 15.51 3.05
CA LYS A 38 6.77 16.96 3.14
C LYS A 38 8.09 17.71 2.89
N LYS A 39 9.19 17.21 3.46
CA LYS A 39 10.52 17.79 3.23
C LYS A 39 10.93 17.72 1.75
N MET A 40 10.68 16.59 1.09
CA MET A 40 11.02 16.44 -0.33
C MET A 40 10.12 17.29 -1.23
N ILE A 41 8.82 17.37 -0.93
CA ILE A 41 7.87 18.25 -1.63
C ILE A 41 8.30 19.72 -1.50
N ALA A 42 8.70 20.17 -0.31
CA ALA A 42 9.20 21.54 -0.09
C ALA A 42 10.49 21.85 -0.88
N LEU A 43 11.26 20.82 -1.23
CA LEU A 43 12.43 20.93 -2.10
C LEU A 43 12.07 20.89 -3.59
N GLY A 44 10.79 20.78 -3.95
CA GLY A 44 10.29 20.76 -5.33
C GLY A 44 10.15 19.37 -5.95
N TRP A 45 10.27 18.29 -5.16
CA TRP A 45 10.10 16.93 -5.67
C TRP A 45 8.62 16.55 -5.77
N ARG A 46 8.28 15.84 -6.85
CA ARG A 46 7.04 15.08 -6.92
C ARG A 46 7.21 13.75 -6.21
N VAL A 47 6.15 13.30 -5.54
CA VAL A 47 6.18 12.07 -4.76
C VAL A 47 5.07 11.11 -5.15
N ARG A 48 5.35 9.81 -5.05
CA ARG A 48 4.40 8.72 -5.21
C ARG A 48 4.04 8.13 -3.85
N CYS A 49 2.76 7.91 -3.64
CA CYS A 49 2.23 7.18 -2.49
C CYS A 49 1.99 5.72 -2.87
N CYS A 50 2.50 4.78 -2.08
CA CYS A 50 2.29 3.34 -2.29
C CYS A 50 1.60 2.73 -1.08
N ILE A 51 0.32 2.37 -1.19
CA ILE A 51 -0.39 1.57 -0.18
C ILE A 51 -0.44 0.14 -0.75
N ASP A 52 0.68 -0.56 -0.60
CA ASP A 52 0.88 -1.89 -1.15
C ASP A 52 1.81 -2.70 -0.23
N PRO A 53 1.31 -3.71 0.50
CA PRO A 53 -0.06 -4.23 0.44
C PRO A 53 -1.04 -3.52 1.39
N ILE A 54 -2.31 -3.44 0.98
CA ILE A 54 -3.47 -3.24 1.86
C ILE A 54 -3.74 -4.55 2.57
N LEU A 55 -3.67 -4.51 3.90
CA LEU A 55 -3.87 -5.63 4.82
C LEU A 55 -5.16 -5.40 5.65
N PRO A 56 -6.29 -6.04 5.29
CA PRO A 56 -7.57 -5.89 6.00
C PRO A 56 -7.59 -6.76 7.28
N ILE A 57 -6.91 -6.32 8.33
CA ILE A 57 -6.75 -7.10 9.56
C ILE A 57 -7.65 -6.54 10.66
N GLY A 58 -8.49 -7.39 11.24
CA GLY A 58 -9.48 -6.99 12.25
C GLY A 58 -10.71 -6.33 11.66
N GLU A 59 -11.75 -6.13 12.49
CA GLU A 59 -13.04 -5.59 12.04
C GLU A 59 -12.95 -4.11 11.62
N ASN A 60 -12.04 -3.35 12.24
CA ASN A 60 -11.89 -1.91 12.05
C ASN A 60 -10.95 -1.53 10.89
N TRP A 61 -10.51 -2.47 10.06
CA TRP A 61 -9.53 -2.18 9.01
C TRP A 61 -9.99 -1.05 8.08
N LYS A 62 -11.29 -0.98 7.74
CA LYS A 62 -11.84 0.08 6.90
C LYS A 62 -11.56 1.47 7.46
N GLU A 63 -11.80 1.65 8.76
CA GLU A 63 -11.56 2.92 9.45
C GLU A 63 -10.06 3.25 9.54
N GLU A 64 -9.19 2.25 9.74
CA GLU A 64 -7.74 2.47 9.72
C GLU A 64 -7.23 2.99 8.36
N TYR A 65 -7.74 2.45 7.25
CA TYR A 65 -7.37 2.93 5.91
C TYR A 65 -8.06 4.26 5.55
N ARG A 66 -9.28 4.50 6.02
CA ARG A 66 -9.94 5.81 5.93
C ARG A 66 -9.10 6.89 6.61
N ASP A 67 -8.66 6.62 7.84
CA ASP A 67 -7.81 7.53 8.62
C ASP A 67 -6.44 7.75 7.98
N LEU A 68 -5.85 6.70 7.40
CA LEU A 68 -4.61 6.82 6.63
C LEU A 68 -4.80 7.79 5.45
N ILE A 69 -5.81 7.59 4.61
CA ILE A 69 -6.07 8.46 3.46
C ILE A 69 -6.37 9.90 3.92
N ARG A 70 -7.16 10.08 4.98
CA ARG A 70 -7.41 11.40 5.58
C ARG A 70 -6.10 12.09 5.97
N LEU A 71 -5.23 11.41 6.70
CA LEU A 71 -3.97 11.97 7.17
C LEU A 71 -3.05 12.36 6.02
N LEU A 72 -2.98 11.53 4.97
CA LEU A 72 -2.21 11.83 3.76
C LEU A 72 -2.75 13.07 3.05
N ARG A 73 -4.07 13.15 2.84
CA ARG A 73 -4.74 14.31 2.22
C ARG A 73 -4.49 15.60 3.00
N GLU A 74 -4.57 15.56 4.32
CA GLU A 74 -4.37 16.72 5.19
C GLU A 74 -2.91 17.22 5.21
N ASN A 75 -1.95 16.35 4.93
CA ASN A 75 -0.52 16.67 5.02
C ASN A 75 0.19 16.85 3.69
N LEU A 76 -0.35 16.31 2.60
CA LEU A 76 0.29 16.25 1.30
C LEU A 76 -0.61 16.89 0.23
N PRO A 77 -0.24 18.07 -0.30
CA PRO A 77 -1.02 18.74 -1.34
C PRO A 77 -1.20 17.84 -2.56
N ALA A 78 -2.42 17.75 -3.09
CA ALA A 78 -2.75 16.86 -4.20
C ALA A 78 -1.84 17.07 -5.43
N ASP A 79 -1.46 18.31 -5.74
CA ASP A 79 -0.62 18.65 -6.91
C ASP A 79 0.83 18.14 -6.77
N SER A 80 1.29 17.91 -5.55
CA SER A 80 2.62 17.35 -5.28
C SER A 80 2.70 15.83 -5.47
N ILE A 81 1.54 15.17 -5.53
CA ILE A 81 1.44 13.71 -5.71
C ILE A 81 1.41 13.39 -7.20
N SER A 82 2.38 12.59 -7.65
CA SER A 82 2.39 12.05 -9.00
C SER A 82 1.28 11.02 -9.17
N GLU A 83 1.23 10.05 -8.26
CA GLU A 83 0.28 8.94 -8.28
C GLU A 83 0.13 8.28 -6.90
N LEU A 84 -0.99 7.59 -6.71
CA LEU A 84 -1.27 6.68 -5.61
C LEU A 84 -1.40 5.26 -6.17
N SER A 85 -0.58 4.34 -5.67
CA SER A 85 -0.68 2.92 -6.00
C SER A 85 -1.33 2.16 -4.87
N LEU A 86 -2.33 1.35 -5.20
CA LEU A 86 -3.08 0.52 -4.28
C LEU A 86 -2.89 -0.94 -4.67
N GLY A 87 -2.35 -1.76 -3.78
CA GLY A 87 -2.16 -3.19 -4.03
C GLY A 87 -2.61 -4.02 -2.84
N THR A 88 -3.07 -5.24 -3.09
CA THR A 88 -3.43 -6.20 -2.03
C THR A 88 -2.27 -7.15 -1.79
N PHE A 89 -2.33 -7.88 -0.67
CA PHE A 89 -1.29 -8.84 -0.30
C PHE A 89 -1.09 -9.91 -1.38
N ARG A 90 0.16 -10.05 -1.81
CA ARG A 90 0.63 -11.04 -2.76
C ARG A 90 2.06 -11.46 -2.45
N ILE A 91 2.35 -12.74 -2.63
CA ILE A 91 3.61 -13.35 -2.22
C ILE A 91 3.97 -14.51 -3.16
N ALA A 92 5.24 -14.70 -3.48
CA ALA A 92 5.66 -15.84 -4.28
C ALA A 92 5.39 -17.16 -3.52
N LYS A 93 4.80 -18.17 -4.19
CA LYS A 93 4.46 -19.48 -3.59
C LYS A 93 5.63 -20.12 -2.86
N GLN A 94 6.82 -20.07 -3.47
CA GLN A 94 8.04 -20.63 -2.90
C GLN A 94 8.46 -19.91 -1.61
N TYR A 95 8.26 -18.59 -1.55
CA TYR A 95 8.58 -17.80 -0.37
C TYR A 95 7.55 -18.03 0.74
N LEU A 96 6.26 -18.14 0.40
CA LEU A 96 5.21 -18.51 1.37
C LEU A 96 5.49 -19.86 2.03
N LYS A 97 5.92 -20.87 1.24
CA LYS A 97 6.31 -22.18 1.77
C LYS A 97 7.45 -22.06 2.79
N ARG A 98 8.54 -21.37 2.42
CA ARG A 98 9.67 -21.13 3.32
C ARG A 98 9.27 -20.35 4.57
N LEU A 99 8.37 -19.38 4.44
CA LEU A 99 7.86 -18.61 5.58
C LEU A 99 7.12 -19.51 6.57
N GLY A 100 6.34 -20.49 6.08
CA GLY A 100 5.68 -21.49 6.93
C GLY A 100 6.65 -22.40 7.69
N GLU A 101 7.80 -22.72 7.10
CA GLU A 101 8.85 -23.53 7.74
C GLU A 101 9.59 -22.73 8.83
N VAL A 102 9.93 -21.47 8.56
CA VAL A 102 10.74 -20.62 9.46
C VAL A 102 9.89 -19.92 10.54
N ARG A 103 8.67 -19.52 10.19
CA ARG A 103 7.73 -18.78 11.06
C ARG A 103 6.33 -19.38 10.97
N PRO A 104 6.13 -20.61 11.45
CA PRO A 104 4.86 -21.32 11.35
C PRO A 104 3.69 -20.59 12.02
N SER A 105 3.94 -19.76 13.05
CA SER A 105 2.93 -18.93 13.72
C SER A 105 2.62 -17.60 13.02
N SER A 106 3.20 -17.35 11.84
CA SER A 106 2.95 -16.11 11.09
C SER A 106 1.50 -16.06 10.60
N LEU A 107 0.83 -14.93 10.82
CA LEU A 107 -0.54 -14.70 10.33
C LEU A 107 -0.68 -14.94 8.82
N LEU A 108 0.40 -14.69 8.06
CA LEU A 108 0.43 -14.85 6.60
C LEU A 108 0.34 -16.32 6.17
N VAL A 109 0.81 -17.25 7.01
CA VAL A 109 0.79 -18.70 6.74
C VAL A 109 -0.62 -19.28 6.95
N HIS A 110 -1.41 -18.66 7.83
CA HIS A 110 -2.77 -19.08 8.16
C HIS A 110 -3.86 -18.37 7.35
N GLN A 111 -3.50 -17.45 6.45
CA GLN A 111 -4.46 -16.79 5.56
C GLN A 111 -4.85 -17.69 4.39
N THR A 112 -6.13 -17.61 4.00
CA THR A 112 -6.63 -18.24 2.77
C THR A 112 -6.11 -17.48 1.55
N LEU A 113 -5.14 -18.08 0.86
CA LEU A 113 -4.54 -17.52 -0.35
C LEU A 113 -4.75 -18.47 -1.55
N HIS A 114 -5.11 -17.91 -2.70
CA HIS A 114 -5.15 -18.62 -3.97
C HIS A 114 -3.84 -18.43 -4.71
N THR A 115 -3.30 -19.52 -5.25
CA THR A 115 -2.07 -19.47 -6.02
C THR A 115 -2.38 -19.58 -7.52
N SER A 116 -1.93 -18.59 -8.28
CA SER A 116 -1.91 -18.62 -9.75
C SER A 116 -0.57 -18.11 -10.26
N ASN A 117 -0.04 -18.73 -11.32
CA ASN A 117 1.24 -18.34 -11.95
C ASN A 117 2.41 -18.15 -10.96
N GLY A 118 2.48 -19.00 -9.93
CA GLY A 118 3.53 -18.96 -8.90
C GLY A 118 3.37 -17.87 -7.84
N ILE A 119 2.30 -17.08 -7.87
CA ILE A 119 1.97 -16.02 -6.92
C ILE A 119 0.75 -16.43 -6.10
N SER A 120 0.87 -16.37 -4.78
CA SER A 120 -0.23 -16.57 -3.83
C SER A 120 -0.78 -15.20 -3.40
N ALA A 121 -2.09 -15.00 -3.50
CA ALA A 121 -2.78 -13.75 -3.16
C ALA A 121 -4.16 -14.01 -2.55
N LEU A 122 -4.78 -12.97 -1.98
CA LEU A 122 -6.16 -13.06 -1.48
C LEU A 122 -7.15 -13.47 -2.60
N PRO A 123 -8.31 -14.08 -2.29
CA PRO A 123 -9.33 -14.34 -3.30
C PRO A 123 -9.72 -13.07 -4.07
N THR A 124 -10.00 -13.17 -5.37
CA THR A 124 -10.25 -12.01 -6.25
C THR A 124 -11.41 -11.14 -5.77
N THR A 125 -12.49 -11.75 -5.26
CA THR A 125 -13.62 -11.03 -4.66
C THR A 125 -13.20 -10.17 -3.47
N ASN A 126 -12.36 -10.70 -2.59
CA ASN A 126 -11.79 -9.95 -1.47
C ASN A 126 -10.89 -8.83 -1.98
N GLN A 127 -10.01 -9.10 -2.95
CA GLN A 127 -9.12 -8.09 -3.50
C GLN A 127 -9.89 -6.90 -4.06
N GLN A 128 -10.94 -7.16 -4.85
CA GLN A 128 -11.77 -6.14 -5.46
C GLN A 128 -12.45 -5.26 -4.41
N HIS A 129 -13.13 -5.87 -3.43
CA HIS A 129 -13.79 -5.14 -2.36
C HIS A 129 -12.82 -4.25 -1.54
N ILE A 130 -11.61 -4.75 -1.26
CA ILE A 130 -10.58 -3.98 -0.55
C ILE A 130 -10.11 -2.79 -1.38
N LEU A 131 -9.76 -3.04 -2.65
CA LEU A 131 -9.25 -2.00 -3.54
C LEU A 131 -10.31 -0.94 -3.83
N ASP A 132 -11.57 -1.33 -4.00
CA ASP A 132 -12.68 -0.41 -4.26
C ASP A 132 -12.91 0.52 -3.07
N PHE A 133 -13.00 -0.03 -1.86
CA PHE A 133 -13.16 0.78 -0.66
C PHE A 133 -12.04 1.84 -0.52
N VAL A 134 -10.76 1.44 -0.61
CA VAL A 134 -9.65 2.40 -0.46
C VAL A 134 -9.60 3.38 -1.65
N THR A 135 -10.04 2.97 -2.84
CA THR A 135 -10.15 3.87 -4.00
C THR A 135 -11.21 4.94 -3.77
N GLU A 136 -12.39 4.56 -3.26
CA GLU A 136 -13.47 5.51 -2.93
C GLU A 136 -13.01 6.57 -1.94
N GLU A 137 -12.29 6.16 -0.88
CA GLU A 137 -11.71 7.10 0.08
C GLU A 137 -10.68 8.03 -0.59
N ALA A 138 -9.84 7.49 -1.47
CA ALA A 138 -8.79 8.23 -2.16
C ALA A 138 -9.31 9.21 -3.24
N LEU A 139 -10.51 8.97 -3.81
CA LEU A 139 -11.13 9.87 -4.78
C LEU A 139 -11.49 11.24 -4.17
N ASN A 140 -11.61 11.33 -2.85
CA ASN A 140 -11.77 12.60 -2.13
C ASN A 140 -10.46 13.42 -2.03
N TRP A 141 -9.37 12.92 -2.61
CA TRP A 141 -8.04 13.52 -2.57
C TRP A 141 -7.40 13.64 -3.95
N LEU A 142 -7.45 12.58 -4.76
CA LEU A 142 -6.82 12.50 -6.08
C LEU A 142 -7.85 12.12 -7.15
N PRO A 143 -7.72 12.64 -8.39
CA PRO A 143 -8.54 12.17 -9.50
C PRO A 143 -8.24 10.71 -9.83
N ALA A 144 -9.23 10.00 -10.36
CA ALA A 144 -9.11 8.58 -10.73
C ALA A 144 -7.90 8.28 -11.65
N SER A 145 -7.53 9.22 -12.53
CA SER A 145 -6.37 9.10 -13.43
C SER A 145 -5.02 9.00 -12.73
N ARG A 146 -4.95 9.31 -11.42
CA ARG A 146 -3.74 9.21 -10.59
C ARG A 146 -3.81 8.08 -9.56
N ILE A 147 -4.85 7.25 -9.58
CA ILE A 147 -5.02 6.12 -8.67
C ILE A 147 -4.88 4.82 -9.46
N HIS A 148 -3.85 4.04 -9.15
CA HIS A 148 -3.50 2.81 -9.88
C HIS A 148 -3.67 1.59 -8.98
N LYS A 149 -4.55 0.66 -9.39
CA LYS A 149 -4.74 -0.63 -8.72
C LYS A 149 -3.73 -1.66 -9.26
N MET A 150 -2.93 -2.23 -8.37
CA MET A 150 -1.95 -3.28 -8.66
C MET A 150 -2.66 -4.64 -8.62
N VAL A 151 -3.37 -4.97 -9.70
CA VAL A 151 -4.09 -6.25 -9.84
C VAL A 151 -3.16 -7.28 -10.47
N ILE A 152 -3.17 -8.52 -9.97
CA ILE A 152 -2.48 -9.63 -10.63
C ILE A 152 -3.28 -9.97 -11.90
N PRO A 153 -2.64 -10.04 -13.08
CA PRO A 153 -3.33 -10.48 -14.30
C PRO A 153 -3.92 -11.87 -14.06
N HIS A 154 -5.25 -11.97 -14.06
CA HIS A 154 -5.94 -13.24 -14.18
C HIS A 154 -5.99 -13.57 -15.67
N GLU A 155 -5.52 -14.74 -16.09
CA GLU A 155 -5.78 -15.22 -17.44
C GLU A 155 -7.30 -15.29 -17.61
N ASN A 156 -7.84 -14.50 -18.56
CA ASN A 156 -9.22 -14.65 -18.99
C ASN A 156 -9.40 -16.09 -19.47
N SER A 157 -10.22 -16.87 -18.76
CA SER A 157 -10.78 -18.11 -19.27
C SER A 157 -11.90 -17.81 -20.26
#